data_AF-A0AAJ6L0E7-F1
#
_entry.id   AF-A0AAJ6L0E7-F1
#
_cell.length_a   1.000
_cell.length_b   1.000
_cell.length_c   1.000
_cell.angle_alpha   90.00
_cell.angle_beta   90.00
_cell.angle_gamma   90.00
#
_symmetry.space_group_name_H-M   'P 1'
#
loop_
_entity.id
_entity.type
_entity.pdbx_description
1 polymer ?
#
loop_
_entity_poly.entity_id
_entity_poly.type
_entity_poly.pdbx_seq_one_letter_code
_entity_poly.pdbx_strand_id
1 'polypeptide(L)'
;MRYGTDSEHLFDTDNRAWRRLGDIASEHFDAITWNRDPDGRPVMLTLADLHTGDTITLAILDSLEIRDPYTLLAVHTGGELAAHGPTGGPTTASSHAATLALDSTTLAATRPTPLHDPAATALPDTCWVDLPTDLAVALRPALDDARTAVLVLLDRTGGRLAAVGPFPTHAAADTWQPDDGPGRTADRLIVPLHPLTIQQARP
;
A
#
# COMPACT_ATOMS: atom_id res chain seq x y z
N MET A 1 -22.81 -8.26 -16.35
CA MET A 1 -22.37 -6.96 -16.92
C MET A 1 -21.38 -6.40 -15.90
N ARG A 2 -20.10 -6.26 -16.30
CA ARG A 2 -18.97 -5.86 -15.44
C ARG A 2 -19.15 -4.42 -14.95
N TYR A 3 -19.00 -4.16 -13.66
CA TYR A 3 -18.57 -2.85 -13.17
C TYR A 3 -17.08 -2.95 -12.89
N GLY A 4 -16.30 -2.24 -13.72
CA GLY A 4 -14.85 -2.19 -13.64
C GLY A 4 -14.36 -0.94 -12.92
N THR A 5 -13.09 -1.07 -12.49
CA THR A 5 -12.01 -0.06 -12.48
C THR A 5 -12.08 1.07 -11.45
N ASP A 6 -11.35 0.87 -10.34
CA ASP A 6 -10.14 1.64 -10.00
C ASP A 6 -10.09 3.06 -10.62
N SER A 7 -10.68 4.05 -9.96
CA SER A 7 -10.75 5.40 -10.52
C SER A 7 -10.95 6.54 -9.50
N GLU A 8 -10.38 6.47 -8.30
CA GLU A 8 -10.53 7.62 -7.39
C GLU A 8 -9.40 8.65 -7.44
N HIS A 9 -8.20 8.33 -7.95
CA HIS A 9 -7.13 9.33 -8.11
C HIS A 9 -6.30 9.10 -9.40
N LEU A 10 -6.79 9.61 -10.52
CA LEU A 10 -6.03 9.75 -11.77
C LEU A 10 -5.08 10.96 -11.67
N PHE A 11 -3.96 10.93 -12.41
CA PHE A 11 -3.10 12.11 -12.54
C PHE A 11 -3.92 13.24 -13.18
N ASP A 12 -4.22 14.25 -12.39
CA ASP A 12 -5.04 15.38 -12.80
C ASP A 12 -4.20 16.37 -13.61
N THR A 13 -4.30 16.32 -14.94
CA THR A 13 -3.65 17.29 -15.83
C THR A 13 -4.23 18.70 -15.70
N ASP A 14 -5.41 18.86 -15.08
CA ASP A 14 -5.98 20.17 -14.76
C ASP A 14 -5.50 20.71 -13.41
N ASN A 15 -4.68 19.95 -12.68
CA ASN A 15 -4.06 20.38 -11.44
C ASN A 15 -3.31 21.69 -11.64
N ARG A 16 -3.59 22.67 -10.78
CA ARG A 16 -3.04 24.03 -10.89
C ARG A 16 -1.51 24.07 -10.84
N ALA A 17 -0.88 23.19 -10.05
CA ALA A 17 0.58 23.13 -9.96
C ALA A 17 1.19 22.58 -11.24
N TRP A 18 0.56 21.54 -11.82
CA TRP A 18 0.97 20.97 -13.11
C TRP A 18 0.86 21.99 -14.24
N ARG A 19 -0.29 22.68 -14.36
CA ARG A 19 -0.47 23.72 -15.39
C ARG A 19 0.54 24.85 -15.26
N ARG A 20 0.82 25.32 -14.04
CA ARG A 20 1.83 26.35 -13.78
C ARG A 20 3.24 25.91 -14.15
N LEU A 21 3.59 24.65 -13.86
CA LEU A 21 4.88 24.10 -14.27
C LEU A 21 4.99 24.11 -15.80
N GLY A 22 3.95 23.66 -16.50
CA GLY A 22 3.87 23.70 -17.96
C GLY A 22 4.02 25.11 -18.51
N ASP A 23 3.22 26.06 -18.01
CA ASP A 23 3.24 27.46 -18.46
C ASP A 23 4.64 28.08 -18.29
N ILE A 24 5.23 27.99 -17.09
CA ILE A 24 6.54 28.57 -16.78
C ILE A 24 7.66 27.88 -17.59
N ALA A 25 7.59 26.56 -17.74
CA ALA A 25 8.58 25.83 -18.52
C ALA A 25 8.53 26.24 -20.00
N SER A 26 7.34 26.39 -20.58
CA SER A 26 7.15 26.81 -21.97
C SER A 26 7.52 28.27 -22.25
N GLU A 27 7.57 29.13 -21.23
CA GLU A 27 8.09 30.51 -21.39
C GLU A 27 9.60 30.55 -21.67
N HIS A 28 10.35 29.53 -21.20
CA HIS A 28 11.81 29.52 -21.23
C HIS A 28 12.42 28.41 -22.09
N PHE A 29 11.68 27.33 -22.33
CA PHE A 29 12.14 26.14 -23.04
C PHE A 29 11.12 25.66 -24.06
N ASP A 30 11.57 24.95 -25.08
CA ASP A 30 10.69 24.10 -25.87
C ASP A 30 10.34 22.86 -25.04
N ALA A 31 9.09 22.80 -24.58
CA ALA A 31 8.62 21.83 -23.60
C ALA A 31 7.82 20.71 -24.29
N ILE A 32 8.34 19.48 -24.22
CA ILE A 32 7.73 18.28 -24.81
C ILE A 32 7.23 17.39 -23.67
N THR A 33 5.92 17.18 -23.62
CA THR A 33 5.31 16.20 -22.71
C THR A 33 5.15 14.86 -23.41
N TRP A 34 5.72 13.82 -22.83
CA TRP A 34 5.57 12.46 -23.31
C TRP A 34 4.43 11.79 -22.56
N ASN A 35 3.46 11.28 -23.32
CA ASN A 35 2.30 10.61 -22.76
C ASN A 35 2.42 9.10 -22.95
N ARG A 36 1.93 8.35 -21.97
CA ARG A 36 1.78 6.90 -22.05
C ARG A 36 0.58 6.55 -22.92
N ASP A 37 0.76 5.58 -23.80
CA ASP A 37 -0.35 4.95 -24.50
C ASP A 37 -0.90 3.78 -23.68
N PRO A 38 -2.22 3.51 -23.68
CA PRO A 38 -3.28 4.25 -24.35
C PRO A 38 -3.98 5.32 -23.48
N ASP A 39 -3.57 5.48 -22.21
CA ASP A 39 -4.29 6.30 -21.23
C ASP A 39 -4.00 7.81 -21.34
N GLY A 40 -3.04 8.21 -22.17
CA GLY A 40 -2.68 9.60 -22.44
C GLY A 40 -1.95 10.27 -21.26
N ARG A 41 -1.50 9.51 -20.27
CA ARG A 41 -0.95 10.05 -19.03
C ARG A 41 0.47 10.59 -19.21
N PRO A 42 0.80 11.81 -18.72
CA PRO A 42 2.17 12.30 -18.75
C PRO A 42 3.12 11.40 -17.96
N VAL A 43 4.21 10.95 -18.59
CA VAL A 43 5.26 10.12 -17.96
C VAL A 43 6.62 10.79 -17.94
N MET A 44 6.82 11.80 -18.78
CA MET A 44 8.09 12.51 -18.89
C MET A 44 7.87 13.92 -19.45
N LEU A 45 8.67 14.87 -18.98
CA LEU A 45 8.73 16.23 -19.51
C LEU A 45 10.17 16.50 -19.96
N THR A 46 10.36 16.77 -21.24
CA THR A 46 11.66 17.19 -21.78
C THR A 46 11.63 18.69 -22.06
N LEU A 47 12.63 19.40 -21.55
CA LEU A 47 12.83 20.84 -21.74
C LEU A 47 14.07 21.03 -22.58
N ALA A 48 13.95 21.71 -23.72
CA ALA A 48 15.07 22.06 -24.59
C ALA A 48 15.31 23.56 -24.59
N ASP A 49 16.54 24.00 -24.31
CA ASP A 49 16.94 25.39 -24.51
C ASP A 49 17.18 25.63 -26.00
N LEU A 50 16.38 26.51 -26.60
CA LEU A 50 16.47 26.83 -28.03
C LEU A 50 17.77 27.54 -28.40
N HIS A 51 18.42 28.22 -27.46
CA HIS A 51 19.66 28.95 -27.75
C HIS A 51 20.89 28.05 -27.77
N THR A 52 20.99 27.13 -26.82
CA THR A 52 22.16 26.25 -26.65
C THR A 52 21.95 24.86 -27.24
N GLY A 53 20.70 24.40 -27.34
CA GLY A 53 20.37 23.02 -27.69
C GLY A 53 20.47 22.05 -26.52
N ASP A 54 20.77 22.52 -25.30
CA ASP A 54 20.85 21.67 -24.12
C ASP A 54 19.46 21.16 -23.72
N THR A 55 19.41 19.92 -23.23
CA THR A 55 18.15 19.27 -22.86
C THR A 55 18.20 18.75 -21.44
N ILE A 56 17.10 18.93 -20.71
CA ILE A 56 16.86 18.34 -19.40
C ILE A 56 15.56 17.55 -19.47
N THR A 57 15.59 16.34 -18.95
CA THR A 57 14.42 15.46 -18.93
C THR A 57 14.05 15.14 -17.49
N LEU A 58 12.79 15.40 -17.17
CA LEU A 58 12.17 15.12 -15.87
C LEU A 58 11.25 13.92 -16.02
N ALA A 59 11.56 12.82 -15.32
CA ALA A 59 10.65 11.68 -15.23
C ALA A 59 9.49 12.04 -14.30
N ILE A 60 8.26 11.89 -14.79
CA ILE A 60 7.04 12.05 -13.99
C ILE A 60 6.73 10.69 -13.41
N LEU A 61 7.37 10.40 -12.28
CA LEU A 61 7.03 9.21 -11.52
C LEU A 61 5.62 9.41 -10.97
N ASP A 62 4.68 8.58 -11.43
CA ASP A 62 3.54 8.30 -10.56
C ASP A 62 4.13 7.66 -9.32
N SER A 63 3.90 8.24 -8.15
CA SER A 63 4.08 7.51 -6.90
C SER A 63 3.16 6.27 -6.81
N LEU A 64 2.35 6.01 -7.85
CA LEU A 64 1.38 4.95 -7.96
C LEU A 64 1.80 3.82 -8.91
N GLU A 65 3.04 3.77 -9.42
CA GLU A 65 3.45 2.67 -10.31
C GLU A 65 3.61 1.30 -9.59
N ILE A 66 3.39 1.28 -8.26
CA ILE A 66 3.15 0.07 -7.45
C ILE A 66 1.88 0.30 -6.60
N ARG A 67 0.69 0.16 -7.20
CA ARG A 67 -0.61 0.27 -6.49
C ARG A 67 -1.09 -1.01 -5.83
N ASP A 68 -0.29 -2.08 -5.82
CA ASP A 68 -0.68 -3.23 -5.01
C ASP A 68 -0.88 -2.71 -3.57
N PRO A 69 -2.08 -2.87 -2.99
CA PRO A 69 -2.33 -2.34 -1.67
C PRO A 69 -1.46 -3.11 -0.68
N TYR A 70 -0.79 -2.39 0.22
CA TYR A 70 -0.02 -2.97 1.31
C TYR A 70 -0.59 -2.49 2.64
N THR A 71 -0.33 -3.27 3.68
CA THR A 71 -0.45 -2.84 5.07
C THR A 71 0.90 -3.00 5.76
N LEU A 72 1.19 -2.15 6.74
CA LEU A 72 2.26 -2.39 7.68
C LEU A 72 1.70 -3.18 8.87
N LEU A 73 2.08 -4.44 8.99
CA LEU A 73 1.83 -5.23 10.19
C LEU A 73 2.81 -4.81 11.28
N ALA A 74 2.30 -4.57 12.47
CA ALA A 74 3.07 -4.18 13.65
C ALA A 74 2.89 -5.24 14.73
N VAL A 75 4.01 -5.80 15.20
CA VAL A 75 4.03 -6.76 16.30
C VAL A 75 4.59 -6.07 17.53
N HIS A 76 3.84 -6.14 18.61
CA HIS A 76 4.28 -5.63 19.91
C HIS A 76 4.99 -6.72 20.72
N THR A 77 5.76 -6.30 21.71
CA THR A 77 6.56 -7.18 22.59
C THR A 77 5.76 -8.25 23.33
N GLY A 78 4.45 -8.06 23.51
CA GLY A 78 3.57 -9.08 24.06
C GLY A 78 3.11 -10.13 23.04
N GLY A 79 3.33 -9.91 21.74
CA GLY A 79 2.81 -10.74 20.63
C GLY A 79 1.51 -10.22 20.03
N GLU A 80 1.03 -9.04 20.44
CA GLU A 80 -0.12 -8.38 19.83
C GLU A 80 0.21 -7.92 18.40
N LEU A 81 -0.71 -8.20 17.48
CA LEU A 81 -0.62 -7.85 16.07
C LEU A 81 -1.65 -6.76 15.73
N ALA A 82 -1.16 -5.65 15.19
CA ALA A 82 -1.96 -4.57 14.64
C ALA A 82 -1.60 -4.33 13.16
N ALA A 83 -2.49 -3.70 12.40
CA ALA A 83 -2.27 -3.35 11.00
C ALA A 83 -2.42 -1.84 10.78
N HIS A 84 -1.58 -1.26 9.92
CA HIS A 84 -1.63 0.15 9.53
C HIS A 84 -1.71 0.29 8.02
N GLY A 85 -2.58 1.15 7.50
CA GLY A 85 -2.80 1.29 6.05
C GLY A 85 -4.27 1.51 5.67
N PRO A 86 -4.64 1.19 4.41
CA PRO A 86 -3.79 0.69 3.32
C PRO A 86 -2.79 1.72 2.79
N THR A 87 -1.73 1.26 2.12
CA THR A 87 -0.73 2.09 1.44
C THR A 87 -0.51 1.66 0.00
N GLY A 88 -0.08 2.59 -0.86
CA GLY A 88 0.37 2.27 -2.22
C GLY A 88 1.78 1.68 -2.21
N GLY A 89 1.88 0.37 -2.02
CA GLY A 89 3.13 -0.38 -2.14
C GLY A 89 3.97 -0.55 -0.86
N PRO A 90 4.99 -1.44 -0.93
CA PRO A 90 5.77 -1.89 0.23
C PRO A 90 6.66 -0.79 0.82
N THR A 91 7.23 0.09 0.00
CA THR A 91 8.10 1.18 0.46
C THR A 91 7.33 2.19 1.29
N THR A 92 6.11 2.55 0.85
CA THR A 92 5.21 3.45 1.57
C THR A 92 4.79 2.86 2.91
N ALA A 93 4.38 1.58 2.94
CA ALA A 93 4.13 0.87 4.19
C ALA A 93 5.35 0.88 5.12
N SER A 94 6.54 0.57 4.58
CA SER A 94 7.79 0.54 5.35
C SER A 94 8.12 1.88 5.99
N SER A 95 7.90 2.98 5.27
CA SER A 95 8.23 4.33 5.75
C SER A 95 7.48 4.70 7.04
N HIS A 96 6.28 4.12 7.24
CA HIS A 96 5.50 4.35 8.45
C HIS A 96 6.06 3.66 9.70
N ALA A 97 6.93 2.65 9.54
CA ALA A 97 7.50 1.92 10.67
C ALA A 97 8.32 2.84 11.60
N ALA A 98 9.02 3.82 11.05
CA ALA A 98 9.79 4.79 11.83
C ALA A 98 8.90 5.66 12.72
N THR A 99 7.79 6.16 12.17
CA THR A 99 6.79 6.91 12.93
C THR A 99 6.19 6.05 14.05
N LEU A 100 5.81 4.82 13.73
CA LEU A 100 5.22 3.91 14.73
C LEU A 100 6.18 3.58 15.86
N ALA A 101 7.48 3.42 15.55
CA ALA A 101 8.52 3.16 16.55
C ALA A 101 8.74 4.35 17.49
N LEU A 102 8.52 5.59 17.02
CA LEU A 102 8.58 6.78 17.87
C LEU A 102 7.38 6.87 18.81
N ASP A 103 6.20 6.46 18.35
CA ASP A 103 4.95 6.56 19.11
C ASP A 103 4.69 5.35 20.04
N SER A 104 5.40 4.23 19.85
CA SER A 104 5.18 3.00 20.60
C SER A 104 6.47 2.42 21.18
N THR A 105 6.59 2.45 22.51
CA THR A 105 7.72 1.83 23.24
C THR A 105 7.64 0.31 23.28
N THR A 106 6.52 -0.28 22.86
CA THR A 106 6.28 -1.73 22.90
C THR A 106 6.41 -2.38 21.54
N LEU A 107 6.71 -1.62 20.48
CA LEU A 107 6.89 -2.16 19.13
C LEU A 107 8.12 -3.07 19.07
N ALA A 108 7.94 -4.33 18.69
CA ALA A 108 9.00 -5.32 18.57
C ALA A 108 9.45 -5.51 17.12
N ALA A 109 8.50 -5.54 16.18
CA ALA A 109 8.81 -5.72 14.76
C ALA A 109 7.72 -5.11 13.88
N THR A 110 8.09 -4.76 12.65
CA THR A 110 7.14 -4.33 11.62
C THR A 110 7.40 -5.05 10.31
N ARG A 111 6.35 -5.34 9.55
CA ARG A 111 6.46 -5.98 8.25
C ARG A 111 5.47 -5.36 7.26
N PRO A 112 5.95 -4.77 6.16
CA PRO A 112 5.11 -4.47 5.00
C PRO A 112 4.62 -5.79 4.41
N THR A 113 3.30 -5.91 4.25
CA THR A 113 2.64 -7.11 3.76
C THR A 113 1.64 -6.75 2.67
N PRO A 114 1.61 -7.48 1.53
CA PRO A 114 0.57 -7.32 0.53
C PRO A 114 -0.81 -7.46 1.18
N LEU A 115 -1.71 -6.54 0.85
CA LEU A 115 -3.08 -6.54 1.34
C LEU A 115 -3.99 -7.05 0.22
N HIS A 116 -4.40 -8.30 0.33
CA HIS A 116 -5.20 -8.97 -0.70
C HIS A 116 -6.66 -8.46 -0.69
N ASP A 117 -7.22 -8.27 -1.88
CA ASP A 117 -8.59 -7.78 -2.07
C ASP A 117 -9.60 -8.81 -1.52
N PRO A 118 -10.45 -8.44 -0.54
CA PRO A 118 -11.46 -9.34 0.02
C PRO A 118 -12.53 -9.77 -0.98
N ALA A 119 -12.70 -9.09 -2.12
CA ALA A 119 -13.60 -9.53 -3.19
C ALA A 119 -13.08 -10.75 -3.97
N ALA A 120 -11.78 -11.03 -3.90
CA ALA A 120 -11.15 -12.16 -4.57
C ALA A 120 -10.84 -13.28 -3.57
N THR A 121 -11.45 -14.45 -3.75
CA THR A 121 -11.27 -15.62 -2.87
C THR A 121 -10.07 -16.50 -3.26
N ALA A 122 -9.53 -16.35 -4.48
CA ALA A 122 -8.27 -16.96 -4.86
C ALA A 122 -7.10 -16.19 -4.22
N LEU A 123 -6.34 -16.86 -3.35
CA LEU A 123 -5.21 -16.27 -2.64
C LEU A 123 -3.89 -16.78 -3.22
N PRO A 124 -3.17 -16.00 -4.05
CA PRO A 124 -1.92 -16.44 -4.67
C PRO A 124 -0.77 -16.54 -3.66
N ASP A 125 0.24 -17.36 -3.99
CA ASP A 125 1.44 -17.54 -3.14
C ASP A 125 2.22 -16.24 -2.89
N THR A 126 2.09 -15.25 -3.78
CA THR A 126 2.73 -13.93 -3.65
C THR A 126 2.14 -13.09 -2.51
N CYS A 127 0.96 -13.42 -2.01
CA CYS A 127 0.36 -12.77 -0.84
C CYS A 127 0.95 -13.28 0.49
N TRP A 128 1.64 -14.42 0.47
CA TRP A 128 2.20 -15.04 1.67
C TRP A 128 3.61 -14.55 1.94
N VAL A 129 3.80 -13.91 3.08
CA VAL A 129 5.11 -13.45 3.55
C VAL A 129 5.63 -14.36 4.66
N ASP A 130 6.94 -14.61 4.62
CA ASP A 130 7.60 -15.42 5.63
C ASP A 130 7.71 -14.66 6.96
N LEU A 131 7.63 -15.42 8.04
CA LEU A 131 7.67 -14.98 9.42
C LEU A 131 8.60 -15.93 10.20
N PRO A 132 9.43 -15.41 11.12
CA PRO A 132 10.12 -16.26 12.09
C PRO A 132 9.13 -17.18 12.82
N THR A 133 9.44 -18.48 12.92
CA THR A 133 8.51 -19.50 13.45
C THR A 133 8.17 -19.26 14.92
N ASP A 134 9.12 -18.77 15.70
CA ASP A 134 8.94 -18.36 17.09
C ASP A 134 7.91 -17.21 17.22
N LEU A 135 7.99 -16.24 16.31
CA LEU A 135 7.01 -15.16 16.22
C LEU A 135 5.64 -15.71 15.82
N ALA A 136 5.57 -16.61 14.85
CA ALA A 136 4.33 -17.24 14.38
C ALA A 136 3.55 -17.93 15.51
N VAL A 137 4.22 -18.50 16.51
CA VAL A 137 3.57 -19.15 17.67
C VAL A 137 3.02 -18.13 18.67
N ALA A 138 3.58 -16.93 18.76
CA ALA A 138 3.19 -15.94 19.77
C ALA A 138 2.08 -14.97 19.31
N LEU A 139 1.83 -14.88 18.00
CA LEU A 139 0.91 -13.87 17.46
C LEU A 139 -0.54 -14.06 17.92
N ARG A 140 -1.13 -12.94 18.36
CA ARG A 140 -2.55 -12.75 18.69
C ARG A 140 -3.02 -11.38 18.21
N PRO A 141 -4.31 -11.20 17.86
CA PRO A 141 -4.81 -9.88 17.48
C PRO A 141 -4.70 -8.89 18.64
N ALA A 142 -4.35 -7.63 18.34
CA ALA A 142 -4.52 -6.53 19.28
C ALA A 142 -6.01 -6.32 19.60
N LEU A 143 -6.32 -5.91 20.83
CA LEU A 143 -7.71 -5.77 21.34
C LEU A 143 -8.32 -4.39 21.06
N ASP A 144 -7.77 -3.63 20.12
CA ASP A 144 -8.20 -2.25 19.87
C ASP A 144 -9.47 -2.15 19.02
N ASP A 145 -10.30 -1.17 19.34
CA ASP A 145 -11.57 -0.91 18.66
C ASP A 145 -11.32 -0.07 17.39
N ALA A 146 -11.01 -0.73 16.28
CA ALA A 146 -10.89 -0.08 14.97
C ALA A 146 -12.16 -0.26 14.14
N ARG A 147 -12.53 0.80 13.41
CA ARG A 147 -13.70 0.79 12.50
C ARG A 147 -13.51 -0.13 11.29
N THR A 148 -12.29 -0.50 10.98
CA THR A 148 -11.91 -1.37 9.87
C THR A 148 -11.00 -2.48 10.37
N ALA A 149 -11.09 -3.64 9.74
CA ALA A 149 -10.32 -4.81 10.14
C ALA A 149 -9.52 -5.38 8.95
N VAL A 150 -8.44 -6.08 9.26
CA VAL A 150 -7.72 -6.95 8.33
C VAL A 150 -7.85 -8.37 8.85
N LEU A 151 -8.12 -9.33 7.96
CA LEU A 151 -7.98 -10.74 8.27
C LEU A 151 -6.54 -11.15 7.97
N VAL A 152 -5.82 -11.58 9.00
CA VAL A 152 -4.50 -12.21 8.86
C VAL A 152 -4.69 -13.72 8.92
N LEU A 153 -4.36 -14.38 7.81
CA LEU A 153 -4.22 -15.83 7.77
C LEU A 153 -2.80 -16.19 8.21
N LEU A 154 -2.66 -17.03 9.22
CA LEU A 154 -1.39 -17.40 9.83
C LEU A 154 -1.17 -18.91 9.70
N ASP A 155 -0.21 -19.29 8.86
CA ASP A 155 0.32 -20.64 8.84
C ASP A 155 1.42 -20.75 9.89
N ARG A 156 1.04 -21.19 11.10
CA ARG A 156 1.98 -21.40 12.21
C ARG A 156 3.01 -22.49 11.93
N THR A 157 2.68 -23.47 11.09
CA THR A 157 3.55 -24.62 10.81
C THR A 157 4.61 -24.23 9.79
N GLY A 158 4.21 -23.54 8.73
CA GLY A 158 5.12 -23.02 7.69
C GLY A 158 5.83 -21.72 8.08
N GLY A 159 5.38 -21.02 9.13
CA GLY A 159 5.93 -19.72 9.51
C GLY A 159 5.64 -18.66 8.45
N ARG A 160 4.39 -18.58 7.98
CA ARG A 160 3.98 -17.64 6.93
C ARG A 160 2.67 -16.98 7.29
N LEU A 161 2.44 -15.78 6.77
CA LEU A 161 1.16 -15.09 6.92
C LEU A 161 0.73 -14.41 5.63
N ALA A 162 -0.57 -14.18 5.48
CA ALA A 162 -1.16 -13.35 4.45
C ALA A 162 -2.17 -12.37 5.07
N ALA A 163 -2.25 -11.16 4.53
CA ALA A 163 -3.22 -10.15 4.96
C ALA A 163 -4.31 -9.97 3.89
N VAL A 164 -5.57 -9.91 4.32
CA VAL A 164 -6.74 -9.73 3.46
C VAL A 164 -7.59 -8.58 4.03
N GLY A 165 -8.04 -7.68 3.17
CA GLY A 165 -8.86 -6.54 3.57
C GLY A 165 -8.60 -5.31 2.70
N PRO A 166 -9.06 -4.12 3.12
CA PRO A 166 -9.74 -3.85 4.39
C PRO A 166 -11.17 -4.43 4.43
N PHE A 167 -11.59 -4.90 5.59
CA PHE A 167 -12.98 -5.25 5.87
C PHE A 167 -13.67 -4.12 6.63
N PRO A 168 -14.95 -3.83 6.35
CA PRO A 168 -15.70 -2.77 7.02
C PRO A 168 -16.10 -3.14 8.45
N THR A 169 -16.06 -4.43 8.82
CA THR A 169 -16.39 -4.92 10.17
C THR A 169 -15.61 -6.21 10.48
N HIS A 170 -15.48 -6.51 11.77
CA HIS A 170 -14.96 -7.81 12.23
C HIS A 170 -15.79 -8.98 11.69
N ALA A 171 -17.12 -8.86 11.66
CA ALA A 171 -18.00 -9.91 11.16
C ALA A 171 -17.79 -10.19 9.66
N ALA A 172 -17.57 -9.15 8.85
CA ALA A 172 -17.27 -9.31 7.43
C ALA A 172 -15.96 -10.08 7.22
N ALA A 173 -14.91 -9.75 8.00
CA ALA A 173 -13.64 -10.46 7.98
C ALA A 173 -13.80 -11.93 8.39
N ASP A 174 -14.61 -12.20 9.42
CA ASP A 174 -14.83 -13.55 9.94
C ASP A 174 -15.50 -14.49 8.91
N THR A 175 -16.39 -13.95 8.07
CA THR A 175 -17.07 -14.73 7.03
C THR A 175 -16.23 -15.04 5.79
N TRP A 176 -15.12 -14.35 5.58
CA TRP A 176 -14.31 -14.50 4.37
C TRP A 176 -13.43 -15.76 4.44
N GLN A 177 -13.36 -16.56 3.38
CA GLN A 177 -12.49 -17.74 3.32
C GLN A 177 -11.92 -17.92 1.91
N PRO A 178 -10.66 -18.39 1.76
CA PRO A 178 -10.12 -18.64 0.44
C PRO A 178 -10.74 -19.86 -0.25
N ASP A 179 -10.80 -19.81 -1.58
CA ASP A 179 -11.38 -20.86 -2.42
C ASP A 179 -10.58 -22.16 -2.40
N ASP A 180 -9.26 -22.11 -2.25
CA ASP A 180 -8.35 -23.26 -2.15
C ASP A 180 -7.00 -22.84 -1.55
N GLY A 181 -6.19 -23.80 -1.08
CA GLY A 181 -4.79 -23.57 -0.65
C GLY A 181 -4.55 -23.50 0.87
N PRO A 182 -3.30 -23.18 1.29
CA PRO A 182 -2.88 -23.20 2.70
C PRO A 182 -3.71 -22.26 3.59
N GLY A 183 -4.32 -21.23 3.00
CA GLY A 183 -5.19 -20.29 3.71
C GLY A 183 -6.47 -20.89 4.29
N ARG A 184 -6.91 -22.07 3.81
CA ARG A 184 -8.09 -22.75 4.38
C ARG A 184 -7.83 -23.37 5.75
N THR A 185 -6.61 -23.83 5.98
CA THR A 185 -6.18 -24.49 7.22
C THR A 185 -5.39 -23.57 8.15
N ALA A 186 -5.08 -22.36 7.70
CA ALA A 186 -4.38 -21.36 8.48
C ALA A 186 -5.24 -20.84 9.64
N ASP A 187 -4.58 -20.45 10.72
CA ASP A 187 -5.22 -19.74 11.81
C ASP A 187 -5.68 -18.37 11.33
N ARG A 188 -6.79 -17.89 11.90
CA ARG A 188 -7.46 -16.67 11.47
C ARG A 188 -7.37 -15.65 12.59
N LEU A 189 -6.65 -14.56 12.35
CA LEU A 189 -6.52 -13.44 13.29
C LEU A 189 -7.19 -12.23 12.65
N ILE A 190 -8.24 -11.71 13.26
CA ILE A 190 -8.88 -10.47 12.80
C ILE A 190 -8.25 -9.34 13.59
N VAL A 191 -7.51 -8.48 12.89
CA VAL A 191 -6.71 -7.41 13.50
C VAL A 191 -7.30 -6.04 13.18
N PRO A 192 -7.21 -5.08 14.10
CA PRO A 192 -7.61 -3.71 13.83
C PRO A 192 -6.74 -3.10 12.72
N LEU A 193 -7.36 -2.40 11.77
CA LEU A 193 -6.68 -1.63 10.75
C LEU A 193 -6.75 -0.14 11.09
N HIS A 194 -5.61 0.43 11.42
CA HIS A 194 -5.45 1.85 11.73
C HIS A 194 -5.15 2.64 10.45
N PRO A 195 -5.92 3.71 10.16
CA PRO A 195 -5.64 4.55 9.01
C PRO A 195 -4.32 5.29 9.20
N LEU A 196 -3.56 5.47 8.12
CA LEU A 196 -2.44 6.39 8.13
C LEU A 196 -2.97 7.82 8.07
N THR A 197 -2.88 8.57 9.16
CA THR A 197 -3.17 10.01 9.13
C THR A 197 -2.12 10.72 8.26
N ILE A 198 -2.57 11.26 7.11
CA ILE A 198 -1.78 12.03 6.12
C ILE A 198 -1.05 13.26 6.73
N GLN A 199 -1.27 13.60 8.00
CA GLN A 199 -0.62 14.75 8.65
C GLN A 199 0.88 14.60 8.95
N GLN A 200 1.51 13.43 8.74
CA GLN A 200 2.93 13.22 9.04
C GLN A 200 3.83 13.04 7.79
N ALA A 201 3.30 13.28 6.58
CA ALA A 201 4.06 13.21 5.32
C ALA A 201 4.29 14.60 4.71
N ARG A 202 4.78 15.56 5.50
CA ARG A 202 5.40 16.77 4.96
C ARG A 202 6.75 17.01 5.65
N PRO A 203 7.77 17.45 4.91
CA PRO A 203 9.13 17.66 5.42
C PRO A 203 9.18 18.70 6.53
#